data_AF-R5IM71-F1
#
_entry.id   AF-R5IM71-F1
#
_cell.length_a   1.000
_cell.length_b   1.000
_cell.length_c   1.000
_cell.angle_alpha   90.00
_cell.angle_beta   90.00
_cell.angle_gamma   90.00
#
_symmetry.space_group_name_H-M   'P 1'
#
loop_
_entity.id
_entity.type
_entity.pdbx_description
1 polymer ?
#
loop_
_entity_poly.entity_id
_entity_poly.type
_entity_poly.pdbx_seq_one_letter_code
_entity_poly.pdbx_strand_id
1 'polypeptide(L)'
;MSTKAFGEHVHVMDHPLVAHKLTIMRDKNTSVKDFRELVSEIGMLITYEATRDLPLTTKTVETPICTAEEPTLAGKKIAVVPILRAGLGLVDGVLRMVPSARVGHIGMFRDEETLEPHVYFCKMPKDIAERDIMIVDPMLATGGSADAALAAKKKGGRPSRNEEARLPQHQAHGPRCCSLGHRAHHQKAPRC
;
A
#
# COMPACT_ATOMS: atom_id res chain seq x y z
N MET A 1 -2.41 1.36 28.88
CA MET A 1 -2.49 1.96 27.55
C MET A 1 -2.16 3.43 27.67
N SER A 2 -0.98 3.84 27.19
CA SER A 2 -0.45 5.20 27.34
C SER A 2 -1.15 6.16 26.38
N THR A 3 -2.35 6.61 26.74
CA THR A 3 -3.26 7.36 25.84
C THR A 3 -3.19 8.89 25.97
N LYS A 4 -2.24 9.48 26.72
CA LYS A 4 -2.31 10.92 27.05
C LYS A 4 -1.35 11.86 26.30
N ALA A 5 -0.58 11.38 25.32
CA ALA A 5 0.39 12.22 24.60
C ALA A 5 0.02 12.56 23.14
N PHE A 6 -0.95 11.85 22.53
CA PHE A 6 -1.30 11.99 21.11
C PHE A 6 -2.81 12.19 20.93
N GLY A 7 -3.23 12.71 19.77
CA GLY A 7 -4.65 12.99 19.47
C GLY A 7 -5.52 11.73 19.33
N GLU A 8 -6.84 11.89 19.30
CA GLU A 8 -7.83 10.79 19.30
C GLU A 8 -7.69 9.79 18.15
N HIS A 9 -7.12 10.22 17.02
CA HIS A 9 -6.92 9.39 15.83
C HIS A 9 -5.53 8.72 15.77
N VAL A 10 -4.75 8.82 16.85
CA VAL A 10 -3.40 8.22 16.91
C VAL A 10 -3.44 7.02 17.85
N HIS A 11 -3.17 5.85 17.30
CA HIS A 11 -3.01 4.62 18.08
C HIS A 11 -1.52 4.27 18.20
N VAL A 12 -1.02 4.16 19.43
CA VAL A 12 0.37 3.75 19.71
C VAL A 12 0.38 2.29 20.13
N MET A 13 1.03 1.45 19.33
CA MET A 13 1.20 0.02 19.65
C MET A 13 2.29 -0.16 20.71
N ASP A 14 1.91 -0.47 21.96
CA ASP A 14 2.79 -0.55 23.13
C ASP A 14 3.17 -1.99 23.54
N HIS A 15 3.19 -2.92 22.57
CA HIS A 15 3.52 -4.33 22.83
C HIS A 15 5.04 -4.55 23.04
N PRO A 16 5.49 -5.25 24.10
CA PRO A 16 6.92 -5.45 24.41
C PRO A 16 7.75 -6.04 23.26
N LEU A 17 7.21 -7.01 22.51
CA LEU A 17 7.92 -7.58 21.36
C LEU A 17 8.13 -6.57 20.21
N VAL A 18 7.19 -5.63 20.02
CA VAL A 18 7.34 -4.57 19.02
C VAL A 18 8.44 -3.62 19.48
N ALA A 19 8.40 -3.18 20.74
CA ALA A 19 9.42 -2.31 21.31
C ALA A 19 10.82 -2.95 21.22
N HIS A 20 10.94 -4.24 21.50
CA HIS A 20 12.20 -4.99 21.35
C HIS A 20 12.69 -5.01 19.89
N LYS A 21 11.82 -5.35 18.92
CA LYS A 21 12.16 -5.34 17.49
C LYS A 21 12.54 -3.95 16.99
N LEU A 22 11.85 -2.91 17.45
CA LEU A 22 12.18 -1.51 17.17
C LEU A 22 13.57 -1.14 17.68
N THR A 23 13.96 -1.59 18.87
CA THR A 23 15.30 -1.36 19.41
C THR A 23 16.38 -1.98 18.52
N ILE A 24 16.19 -3.22 18.07
CA ILE A 24 17.14 -3.86 17.13
C ILE A 24 17.18 -3.09 15.81
N MET A 25 16.03 -2.71 15.26
CA MET A 25 15.96 -1.96 14.01
C MET A 25 16.63 -0.57 14.09
N ARG A 26 16.66 0.04 15.28
CA ARG A 26 17.30 1.34 15.55
C ARG A 26 18.80 1.24 15.81
N ASP A 27 19.33 0.07 16.14
CA ASP A 27 20.77 -0.12 16.31
C ASP A 27 21.49 0.00 14.97
N LYS A 28 22.45 0.92 14.90
CA LYS A 28 23.29 1.16 13.71
C LYS A 28 24.14 -0.04 13.30
N ASN A 29 24.35 -0.98 14.23
CA ASN A 29 25.13 -2.20 13.98
C ASN A 29 24.29 -3.35 13.40
N THR A 30 22.96 -3.20 13.35
CA THR A 30 22.06 -4.20 12.78
C THR A 30 22.33 -4.37 11.29
N SER A 31 22.42 -5.61 10.83
CA SER A 31 22.70 -5.90 9.42
C SER A 31 21.55 -5.46 8.52
N VAL A 32 21.84 -5.16 7.25
CA VAL A 32 20.81 -4.78 6.26
C VAL A 32 19.78 -5.89 6.05
N LYS A 33 20.20 -7.16 6.20
CA LYS A 33 19.31 -8.32 6.12
C LYS A 33 18.31 -8.29 7.27
N ASP A 34 18.80 -8.22 8.50
CA ASP A 34 17.96 -8.26 9.69
C ASP A 34 17.04 -7.04 9.76
N PHE A 35 17.52 -5.86 9.34
CA PHE A 35 16.69 -4.67 9.23
C PHE A 35 15.48 -4.90 8.30
N ARG A 36 15.69 -5.48 7.12
CA ARG A 36 14.60 -5.75 6.16
C ARG A 36 13.61 -6.79 6.70
N GLU A 37 14.11 -7.84 7.35
CA GLU A 37 13.28 -8.86 7.98
C GLU A 37 12.41 -8.24 9.10
N LEU A 38 13.02 -7.41 9.96
CA LEU A 38 12.32 -6.73 11.05
C LEU A 38 11.26 -5.74 10.55
N VAL A 39 11.51 -4.99 9.47
CA VAL A 39 10.50 -4.08 8.89
C VAL A 39 9.27 -4.88 8.43
N SER A 40 9.48 -6.02 7.77
CA SER A 40 8.38 -6.89 7.33
C SER A 40 7.60 -7.46 8.51
N GLU A 41 8.28 -7.93 9.56
CA GLU A 41 7.65 -8.44 10.79
C GLU A 41 6.87 -7.36 11.53
N ILE A 42 7.43 -6.15 11.66
CA ILE A 42 6.73 -5.02 12.27
C ILE A 42 5.51 -4.64 11.43
N GLY A 43 5.61 -4.65 10.09
CA GLY A 43 4.48 -4.42 9.20
C GLY A 43 3.33 -5.42 9.41
N MET A 44 3.67 -6.70 9.65
CA MET A 44 2.70 -7.75 9.98
C MET A 44 1.99 -7.44 11.31
N LEU A 45 2.73 -7.09 12.36
CA LEU A 45 2.19 -6.78 13.68
C LEU A 45 1.33 -5.50 13.68
N ILE A 46 1.77 -4.46 12.98
CA ILE A 46 0.99 -3.23 12.80
C ILE A 46 -0.32 -3.54 12.05
N THR A 47 -0.26 -4.38 11.02
CA THR A 47 -1.45 -4.76 10.26
C THR A 47 -2.44 -5.51 11.14
N TYR A 48 -1.97 -6.47 11.94
CA TYR A 48 -2.81 -7.21 12.89
C TYR A 48 -3.54 -6.24 13.83
N GLU A 49 -2.82 -5.28 14.42
CA GLU A 49 -3.42 -4.30 15.33
C GLU A 49 -4.37 -3.32 14.61
N ALA A 50 -4.00 -2.85 13.41
CA ALA A 50 -4.81 -1.93 12.61
C ALA A 50 -6.13 -2.54 12.11
N THR A 51 -6.20 -3.88 12.07
CA THR A 51 -7.40 -4.63 11.62
C THR A 51 -8.26 -5.16 12.77
N ARG A 52 -7.99 -4.76 14.02
CA ARG A 52 -8.69 -5.24 15.22
C ARG A 52 -10.22 -5.06 15.16
N ASP A 53 -10.67 -3.95 14.58
CA ASP A 53 -12.09 -3.57 14.55
C ASP A 53 -12.78 -3.87 13.21
N LEU A 54 -12.21 -4.77 12.40
CA LEU A 54 -12.85 -5.17 11.14
C LEU A 54 -14.21 -5.86 11.40
N PRO A 55 -15.25 -5.51 10.62
CA PRO A 55 -16.57 -6.09 10.83
C PRO A 55 -16.58 -7.58 10.45
N LEU A 56 -17.38 -8.35 11.19
CA LEU A 56 -17.59 -9.78 10.95
C LEU A 56 -19.04 -10.04 10.51
N THR A 57 -19.21 -11.08 9.69
CA THR A 57 -20.49 -11.70 9.33
C THR A 57 -20.39 -13.20 9.59
N THR A 58 -21.49 -13.95 9.47
CA THR A 58 -21.44 -15.42 9.56
C THR A 58 -21.41 -16.05 8.17
N LYS A 59 -20.84 -17.25 8.08
CA LYS A 59 -20.93 -18.13 6.93
C LYS A 59 -21.10 -19.56 7.40
N THR A 60 -22.02 -20.28 6.78
CA THR A 60 -22.17 -21.72 6.95
C THR A 60 -20.94 -22.45 6.42
N VAL A 61 -20.33 -23.28 7.26
CA VAL A 61 -19.22 -24.16 6.89
C VAL A 61 -19.48 -25.59 7.37
N GLU A 62 -18.97 -26.57 6.63
CA GLU A 62 -18.93 -27.95 7.10
C GLU A 62 -17.63 -28.19 7.84
N THR A 63 -17.74 -28.53 9.13
CA THR A 63 -16.60 -29.00 9.94
C THR A 63 -16.55 -30.52 9.90
N PRO A 64 -15.44 -31.16 10.33
CA PRO A 64 -15.36 -32.61 10.44
C PRO A 64 -16.42 -33.26 11.35
N ILE A 65 -17.12 -32.47 12.18
CA ILE A 65 -18.12 -32.96 13.14
C ILE A 65 -19.53 -32.64 12.65
N CYS A 66 -19.78 -31.39 12.25
CA CYS A 66 -21.10 -30.92 11.81
C CYS A 66 -21.03 -29.62 10.99
N THR A 67 -22.15 -29.25 10.39
CA THR A 67 -22.35 -27.93 9.81
C THR A 67 -22.50 -26.88 10.91
N ALA A 68 -21.77 -25.77 10.80
CA ALA A 68 -21.77 -24.68 11.77
C ALA A 68 -21.77 -23.30 11.08
N GLU A 69 -22.33 -22.30 11.76
CA GLU A 69 -22.24 -20.90 11.37
C GLU A 69 -21.00 -20.28 12.02
N GLU A 70 -19.97 -19.98 11.23
CA GLU A 70 -18.70 -19.47 11.73
C GLU A 70 -18.46 -18.00 11.31
N PRO A 71 -17.76 -17.20 12.13
CA PRO A 71 -17.46 -15.82 11.80
C PRO A 71 -16.50 -15.73 10.60
N THR A 72 -16.79 -14.81 9.70
CA THR A 72 -15.95 -14.47 8.55
C THR A 72 -15.91 -12.96 8.36
N LEU A 73 -14.86 -12.44 7.73
CA LEU A 73 -14.71 -11.00 7.51
C LEU A 73 -15.86 -10.47 6.64
N ALA A 74 -16.55 -9.45 7.14
CA ALA A 74 -17.56 -8.71 6.40
C ALA A 74 -16.95 -7.50 5.68
N GLY A 75 -17.67 -6.98 4.70
CA GLY A 75 -17.35 -5.69 4.09
C GLY A 75 -16.35 -5.74 2.95
N LYS A 76 -15.69 -4.60 2.73
CA LYS A 76 -14.86 -4.35 1.56
C LYS A 76 -13.51 -5.05 1.69
N LYS A 77 -12.97 -5.48 0.56
CA LYS A 77 -11.60 -6.01 0.51
C LYS A 77 -10.61 -4.87 0.76
N ILE A 78 -9.47 -5.18 1.37
CA ILE A 78 -8.42 -4.19 1.62
C ILE A 78 -7.60 -3.96 0.34
N ALA A 79 -7.12 -2.73 0.16
CA ALA A 79 -6.05 -2.37 -0.75
C ALA A 79 -4.91 -1.73 0.04
N VAL A 80 -3.71 -2.28 -0.06
CA VAL A 80 -2.50 -1.72 0.54
C VAL A 80 -1.81 -0.80 -0.46
N VAL A 81 -1.41 0.38 -0.02
CA VAL A 81 -0.78 1.40 -0.86
C VAL A 81 0.50 1.92 -0.18
N PRO A 82 1.66 1.32 -0.46
CA PRO A 82 2.93 1.88 -0.06
C PRO A 82 3.20 3.24 -0.68
N ILE A 83 3.77 4.14 0.13
CA ILE A 83 4.48 5.32 -0.36
C ILE A 83 5.90 4.89 -0.74
N LEU A 84 6.21 5.01 -2.02
CA LEU A 84 7.51 4.60 -2.55
C LEU A 84 8.61 5.56 -2.09
N ARG A 85 9.81 5.05 -1.78
CA ARG A 85 10.24 3.64 -1.82
C ARG A 85 10.12 2.91 -0.48
N ALA A 86 10.19 3.64 0.63
CA ALA A 86 10.33 3.07 1.97
C ALA A 86 9.13 2.19 2.39
N GLY A 87 7.92 2.54 1.93
CA GLY A 87 6.71 1.78 2.21
C GLY A 87 6.74 0.34 1.68
N LEU A 88 7.59 0.01 0.69
CA LEU A 88 7.68 -1.35 0.14
C LEU A 88 8.07 -2.40 1.18
N GLY A 89 8.90 -2.05 2.17
CA GLY A 89 9.32 -2.99 3.20
C GLY A 89 8.17 -3.52 4.07
N LEU A 90 7.07 -2.76 4.17
CA LEU A 90 5.90 -3.12 4.97
C LEU A 90 4.90 -4.00 4.19
N VAL A 91 4.92 -3.92 2.86
CA VAL A 91 3.92 -4.58 1.99
C VAL A 91 3.93 -6.09 2.18
N ASP A 92 5.12 -6.69 2.28
CA ASP A 92 5.24 -8.13 2.47
C ASP A 92 4.61 -8.58 3.79
N GLY A 93 4.77 -7.80 4.86
CA GLY A 93 4.14 -8.06 6.16
C GLY A 93 2.62 -7.95 6.09
N VAL A 94 2.11 -6.94 5.40
CA VAL A 94 0.68 -6.73 5.18
C VAL A 94 0.07 -7.89 4.38
N LEU A 95 0.69 -8.29 3.27
CA LEU A 95 0.18 -9.34 2.39
C LEU A 95 0.18 -10.72 3.07
N ARG A 96 1.09 -10.95 4.02
CA ARG A 96 1.07 -12.16 4.87
C ARG A 96 -0.16 -12.20 5.77
N MET A 97 -0.57 -11.06 6.34
CA MET A 97 -1.79 -10.98 7.16
C MET A 97 -3.07 -10.98 6.34
N VAL A 98 -3.07 -10.29 5.19
CA VAL A 98 -4.24 -10.15 4.31
C VAL A 98 -3.87 -10.51 2.87
N PRO A 99 -3.81 -11.82 2.53
CA PRO A 99 -3.38 -12.26 1.19
C PRO A 99 -4.31 -11.81 0.05
N SER A 100 -5.57 -11.50 0.36
CA SER A 100 -6.56 -11.03 -0.61
C SER A 100 -6.43 -9.54 -0.95
N ALA A 101 -5.54 -8.82 -0.24
CA ALA A 101 -5.33 -7.39 -0.45
C ALA A 101 -4.73 -7.13 -1.83
N ARG A 102 -5.24 -6.08 -2.50
CA ARG A 102 -4.63 -5.59 -3.75
C ARG A 102 -3.58 -4.54 -3.42
N VAL A 103 -2.52 -4.47 -4.23
CA VAL A 103 -1.44 -3.49 -4.03
C VAL A 103 -1.61 -2.33 -5.01
N GLY A 104 -1.80 -1.13 -4.49
CA GLY A 104 -1.62 0.13 -5.21
C GLY A 104 -0.24 0.71 -4.91
N HIS A 105 0.22 1.69 -5.68
CA HIS A 105 1.52 2.31 -5.46
C HIS A 105 1.42 3.82 -5.65
N ILE A 106 1.98 4.58 -4.71
CA ILE A 106 2.15 6.03 -4.83
C ILE A 106 3.64 6.33 -4.78
N GLY A 107 4.17 6.99 -5.80
CA GLY A 107 5.51 7.55 -5.81
C GLY A 107 5.46 9.06 -5.65
N MET A 108 6.24 9.55 -4.69
CA MET A 108 6.44 10.97 -4.46
C MET A 108 7.91 11.28 -4.25
N PHE A 109 8.34 12.46 -4.69
CA PHE A 109 9.62 13.04 -4.29
C PHE A 109 9.34 14.35 -3.56
N ARG A 110 10.31 14.83 -2.79
CA ARG A 110 10.27 16.15 -2.18
C ARG A 110 11.15 17.06 -3.00
N ASP A 111 10.66 18.25 -3.29
CA ASP A 111 11.51 19.31 -3.81
C ASP A 111 12.55 19.70 -2.74
N GLU A 112 13.81 19.87 -3.13
CA GLU A 112 14.91 20.09 -2.20
C GLU A 112 14.92 21.52 -1.61
N GLU A 113 14.30 22.49 -2.30
CA GLU A 113 14.26 23.89 -1.88
C GLU A 113 12.97 24.22 -1.12
N THR A 114 11.83 23.77 -1.64
CA THR A 114 10.50 24.07 -1.06
C THR A 114 10.02 23.02 -0.07
N LEU A 115 10.64 21.84 -0.05
CA LEU A 115 10.23 20.66 0.72
C LEU A 115 8.81 20.15 0.39
N GLU A 116 8.21 20.65 -0.70
CA GLU A 116 6.87 20.25 -1.11
C GLU A 116 6.87 18.84 -1.73
N PRO A 117 5.91 17.98 -1.34
CA PRO A 117 5.78 16.64 -1.91
C PRO A 117 5.10 16.66 -3.28
N HIS A 118 5.82 16.22 -4.32
CA HIS A 118 5.28 16.05 -5.66
C HIS A 118 5.03 14.58 -5.97
N VAL A 119 3.76 14.25 -6.29
CA VAL A 119 3.35 12.91 -6.71
C VAL A 119 3.68 12.72 -8.18
N TYR A 120 4.64 11.84 -8.48
CA TYR A 120 5.06 11.52 -9.85
C TYR A 120 4.44 10.21 -10.36
N PHE A 121 3.96 9.35 -9.46
CA PHE A 121 3.40 8.06 -9.81
C PHE A 121 2.22 7.72 -8.92
N CYS A 122 1.11 7.32 -9.53
CA CYS A 122 -0.06 6.83 -8.79
C CYS A 122 -0.73 5.74 -9.62
N LYS A 123 -0.58 4.48 -9.19
CA LYS A 123 -1.21 3.33 -9.84
C LYS A 123 -2.06 2.59 -8.81
N MET A 124 -3.38 2.68 -8.99
CA MET A 124 -4.36 2.04 -8.12
C MET A 124 -5.06 0.87 -8.83
N PRO A 125 -5.54 -0.14 -8.08
CA PRO A 125 -6.48 -1.12 -8.59
C PRO A 125 -7.73 -0.45 -9.20
N LYS A 126 -8.33 -1.05 -10.23
CA LYS A 126 -9.51 -0.48 -10.90
C LYS A 126 -10.74 -0.43 -9.99
N ASP A 127 -10.83 -1.36 -9.06
CA ASP A 127 -11.92 -1.55 -8.09
C ASP A 127 -11.63 -0.87 -6.74
N ILE A 128 -10.77 0.17 -6.72
CA ILE A 128 -10.34 0.84 -5.47
C ILE A 128 -11.48 1.53 -4.71
N ALA A 129 -12.54 1.96 -5.40
CA ALA A 129 -13.73 2.57 -4.77
C ALA A 129 -14.53 1.56 -3.90
N GLU A 130 -14.39 0.28 -4.20
CA GLU A 130 -15.05 -0.83 -3.50
C GLU A 130 -14.15 -1.41 -2.39
N ARG A 131 -13.03 -0.74 -2.06
CA ARG A 131 -12.01 -1.24 -1.15
C ARG A 131 -11.67 -0.23 -0.06
N ASP A 132 -11.29 -0.76 1.10
CA ASP A 132 -10.69 0.05 2.16
C ASP A 132 -9.19 0.21 1.87
N ILE A 133 -8.70 1.44 1.96
CA ILE A 133 -7.33 1.77 1.55
C ILE A 133 -6.45 1.92 2.79
N MET A 134 -5.44 1.08 2.88
CA MET A 134 -4.40 1.14 3.89
C MET A 134 -3.12 1.72 3.27
N ILE A 135 -2.83 2.98 3.58
CA ILE A 135 -1.60 3.64 3.16
C ILE A 135 -0.49 3.28 4.15
N VAL A 136 0.67 2.83 3.65
CA VAL A 136 1.78 2.38 4.49
C VAL A 136 3.07 3.15 4.19
N ASP A 137 3.71 3.64 5.25
CA ASP A 137 5.00 4.33 5.23
C ASP A 137 5.69 4.12 6.59
N PRO A 138 6.93 3.61 6.65
CA PRO A 138 7.64 3.37 7.91
C PRO A 138 8.02 4.65 8.67
N MET A 139 8.04 5.82 8.02
CA MET A 139 8.45 7.08 8.66
C MET A 139 7.48 8.22 8.38
N LEU A 140 6.84 8.73 9.43
CA LEU A 140 6.01 9.92 9.38
C LEU A 140 6.73 11.07 10.11
N ALA A 141 7.45 11.89 9.34
CA ALA A 141 8.22 13.02 9.87
C ALA A 141 7.37 14.31 9.92
N THR A 142 7.26 15.02 8.81
CA THR A 142 6.48 16.27 8.69
C THR A 142 5.02 16.04 8.30
N GLY A 143 4.63 14.81 7.98
CA GLY A 143 3.28 14.47 7.53
C GLY A 143 2.93 14.87 6.09
N GLY A 144 3.73 15.72 5.42
CA GLY A 144 3.43 16.20 4.07
C GLY A 144 3.27 15.08 3.03
N SER A 145 4.08 14.03 3.12
CA SER A 145 3.96 12.84 2.28
C SER A 145 2.63 12.12 2.45
N ALA A 146 2.13 12.01 3.68
CA ALA A 146 0.86 11.36 3.99
C ALA A 146 -0.33 12.22 3.49
N ASP A 147 -0.27 13.54 3.68
CA ASP A 147 -1.31 14.44 3.19
C ASP A 147 -1.39 14.45 1.65
N ALA A 148 -0.24 14.51 0.98
CA ALA A 148 -0.16 14.40 -0.47
C ALA A 148 -0.71 13.06 -0.99
N ALA A 149 -0.46 11.94 -0.28
CA ALA A 149 -1.02 10.64 -0.64
C ALA A 149 -2.56 10.62 -0.50
N LEU A 150 -3.10 11.23 0.55
CA LEU A 150 -4.55 11.36 0.75
C LEU A 150 -5.18 12.26 -0.33
N ALA A 151 -4.52 13.34 -0.71
CA ALA A 151 -4.95 14.21 -1.80
C ALA A 151 -4.93 13.48 -3.16
N ALA A 152 -3.88 12.71 -3.44
CA ALA A 152 -3.76 11.88 -4.65
C ALA A 152 -4.87 10.83 -4.73
N LYS A 153 -5.22 10.17 -3.61
CA LYS A 153 -6.37 9.27 -3.52
C LYS A 153 -7.67 9.97 -3.88
N LYS A 154 -7.94 11.16 -3.34
CA LYS A 154 -9.18 11.92 -3.63
C LYS A 154 -9.30 12.27 -5.11
N LYS A 155 -8.19 12.62 -5.75
CA LYS A 155 -8.15 12.90 -7.20
C LYS A 155 -8.32 11.65 -8.05
N GLY A 156 -7.67 10.54 -7.68
CA GLY A 156 -7.75 9.25 -8.40
C GLY A 156 -9.02 8.43 -8.15
N GLY A 157 -9.83 8.79 -7.14
CA GLY A 157 -11.10 8.14 -6.80
C GLY A 157 -12.34 8.73 -7.51
N ARG A 158 -12.17 9.73 -8.38
CA ARG A 158 -13.20 10.25 -9.29
C ARG A 158 -12.81 9.87 -10.72
N PRO A 159 -13.73 9.39 -11.58
CA PRO A 159 -13.51 9.51 -13.01
C PRO A 159 -13.60 11.01 -13.33
N SER A 160 -12.49 11.73 -13.25
CA SER A 160 -12.37 13.02 -13.92
C SER A 160 -12.40 12.73 -15.42
N ARG A 161 -13.62 12.70 -15.94
CA ARG A 161 -13.90 12.95 -17.34
C ARG A 161 -13.20 14.28 -17.65
N ASN A 162 -12.16 14.20 -18.46
CA ASN A 162 -11.42 15.30 -19.09
C ASN A 162 -10.67 16.25 -18.13
N GLU A 163 -9.39 15.98 -17.92
CA GLU A 163 -8.38 17.03 -17.92
C GLU A 163 -7.08 16.45 -18.48
N GLU A 164 -7.02 16.39 -19.80
CA GLU A 164 -5.77 16.33 -20.53
C GLU A 164 -4.96 17.61 -20.25
N ALA A 165 -3.65 17.41 -20.07
CA ALA A 165 -2.61 18.30 -20.54
C ALA A 165 -2.44 19.68 -19.87
N ARG A 166 -1.47 19.75 -18.95
CA ARG A 166 -0.26 20.56 -19.15
C ARG A 166 0.86 20.17 -18.18
N LEU A 167 1.60 19.13 -18.57
CA LEU A 167 3.02 19.05 -18.22
C LEU A 167 3.78 19.71 -19.38
N PRO A 168 4.72 20.63 -19.11
CA PRO A 168 5.52 21.24 -20.17
C PRO A 168 6.32 20.17 -20.90
N GLN A 169 6.20 20.18 -22.23
CA GLN A 169 6.87 19.27 -23.13
C GLN A 169 8.37 19.55 -23.13
N HIS A 170 9.17 18.68 -22.50
CA HIS A 170 10.56 18.50 -22.88
C HIS A 170 10.77 17.06 -23.36
N GLN A 171 10.79 16.97 -24.70
CA GLN A 171 11.46 16.00 -25.57
C GLN A 171 11.84 14.63 -24.97
N ALA A 172 11.12 13.59 -25.40
CA ALA A 172 11.72 12.29 -25.67
C ALA A 172 10.94 11.58 -26.79
N HIS A 173 11.62 11.39 -27.93
CA HIS A 173 11.15 10.62 -29.09
C HIS A 173 11.00 9.12 -28.75
N GLY A 174 9.94 8.47 -29.26
CA GLY A 174 9.83 7.00 -29.32
C GLY A 174 8.37 6.49 -29.37
N PRO A 175 8.02 5.46 -30.18
CA PRO A 175 6.66 5.33 -30.72
C PRO A 175 5.66 4.67 -29.78
N ARG A 176 4.43 5.20 -29.88
CA ARG A 176 3.17 4.76 -29.27
C ARG A 176 2.94 3.25 -29.42
N CYS A 177 2.86 2.53 -28.31
CA CYS A 177 2.46 1.13 -28.28
C CYS A 177 1.34 0.93 -27.26
N CYS A 178 0.11 1.25 -27.65
CA CYS A 178 -1.12 0.67 -27.08
C CYS A 178 -2.31 1.05 -27.96
N SER A 179 -2.36 0.46 -29.15
CA SER A 179 -3.61 0.28 -29.88
C SER A 179 -3.50 -1.00 -30.69
N LEU A 180 -4.55 -1.82 -30.62
CA LEU A 180 -4.87 -3.00 -31.43
C LEU A 180 -4.47 -4.34 -30.82
N GLY A 181 -5.45 -4.94 -30.15
CA GLY A 181 -5.54 -6.39 -30.04
C GLY A 181 -6.05 -7.02 -31.34
N HIS A 182 -5.87 -8.34 -31.40
CA HIS A 182 -6.53 -9.31 -32.29
C HIS A 182 -6.08 -9.35 -33.76
N ARG A 183 -5.19 -10.29 -34.10
CA ARG A 183 -5.49 -11.58 -34.76
C ARG A 183 -4.19 -12.25 -35.23
N ALA A 184 -4.16 -13.57 -35.10
CA ALA A 184 -3.11 -14.45 -35.61
C ALA A 184 -3.11 -14.50 -37.15
N HIS A 185 -1.93 -14.64 -37.76
CA HIS A 185 -1.55 -15.69 -38.71
C HIS A 185 -0.17 -15.44 -39.36
N HIS A 186 0.61 -16.52 -39.47
CA HIS A 186 1.68 -16.84 -40.43
C HIS A 186 2.41 -15.71 -41.18
N GLN A 187 3.74 -15.63 -41.03
CA GLN A 187 4.71 -16.04 -42.08
C GLN A 187 6.17 -15.81 -41.63
N LYS A 188 7.05 -16.61 -42.25
CA LYS A 188 8.45 -16.91 -41.94
C LYS A 188 9.39 -15.70 -42.05
N ALA A 189 10.39 -15.65 -41.18
CA ALA A 189 11.58 -14.82 -41.31
C ALA A 189 12.60 -15.42 -42.30
N PRO A 190 13.28 -14.61 -43.13
CA PRO A 190 14.58 -14.97 -43.68
C PRO A 190 15.72 -14.36 -42.84
N ARG A 191 16.82 -15.11 -42.82
CA ARG A 191 18.09 -14.82 -42.15
C ARG A 191 18.85 -13.70 -42.88
N CYS A 192 19.54 -12.87 -42.11
CA CYS A 192 20.90 -12.40 -42.35
C CYS A 192 21.50 -12.05 -40.98
#